data_AF-A0A5P2AVV2-F1
#
_entry.id   AF-A0A5P2AVV2-F1
#
_cell.length_a   1.000
_cell.length_b   1.000
_cell.length_c   1.000
_cell.angle_alpha   90.00
_cell.angle_beta   90.00
_cell.angle_gamma   90.00
#
_symmetry.space_group_name_H-M   'P 1'
#
loop_
_entity.id
_entity.type
_entity.pdbx_description
1 polymer ?
#
loop_
_entity_poly.entity_id
_entity_poly.type
_entity_poly.pdbx_seq_one_letter_code
_entity_poly.pdbx_strand_id
1 'polypeptide(L)'
;MTSHKRKTGRRRVVVGGLSALGITGAAIVTTTLLAPAGAATLPAWPQAKGSTPVATTIEVSGTYDGKLKRFAGTGELGSDGQSESQQPLFVLKDGATLKNVVIGTPAADGVHCLGSCTLQNVWWENVGEDAATFKGTSKTAVYAVHGGGAKGASDKIFQFNGAGKLVVNKFQAADFGKLVRSCGNCKKQYPRTILINDVDITTPGKSIVGVNANYGDTASLRGIRIHGDTKKKIKPCTRFTGNNTGKEPKEIGTGADGTTCRYSAGDLSYD
;
A
#
# COMPACT_ATOMS: atom_id res chain seq x y z
N MET A 1 50.04 -76.61 -24.71
CA MET A 1 51.20 -75.78 -24.31
C MET A 1 50.67 -74.46 -23.76
N THR A 2 51.20 -74.09 -22.60
CA THR A 2 50.89 -72.97 -21.71
C THR A 2 50.58 -71.61 -22.36
N SER A 3 49.61 -70.85 -21.81
CA SER A 3 49.88 -69.64 -21.00
C SER A 3 48.66 -68.71 -20.89
N HIS A 4 48.46 -68.19 -19.67
CA HIS A 4 47.53 -67.13 -19.29
C HIS A 4 47.76 -65.80 -20.02
N LYS A 5 46.71 -64.97 -20.16
CA LYS A 5 46.67 -63.61 -19.57
C LYS A 5 45.28 -62.97 -19.61
N ARG A 6 44.99 -62.24 -18.53
CA ARG A 6 43.74 -61.57 -18.15
C ARG A 6 43.97 -60.05 -18.26
N LYS A 7 43.02 -59.29 -18.82
CA LYS A 7 42.44 -58.05 -18.23
C LYS A 7 41.64 -57.20 -19.25
N THR A 8 40.36 -57.04 -18.90
CA THR A 8 39.52 -55.81 -18.87
C THR A 8 39.70 -54.69 -19.90
N GLY A 9 38.59 -54.37 -20.58
CA GLY A 9 38.31 -53.06 -21.16
C GLY A 9 36.79 -52.86 -21.35
N ARG A 10 36.21 -51.89 -20.63
CA ARG A 10 34.80 -51.46 -20.69
C ARG A 10 34.46 -50.83 -22.05
N ARG A 11 33.25 -51.08 -22.58
CA ARG A 11 32.50 -50.08 -23.37
C ARG A 11 30.97 -50.27 -23.25
N ARG A 12 30.34 -49.15 -22.88
CA ARG A 12 28.98 -48.63 -23.16
C ARG A 12 28.40 -49.12 -24.51
N VAL A 13 27.10 -49.21 -24.85
CA VAL A 13 25.86 -48.57 -24.38
C VAL A 13 24.69 -49.15 -25.22
N VAL A 14 23.48 -49.18 -24.64
CA VAL A 14 22.12 -49.07 -25.25
C VAL A 14 21.68 -50.09 -26.32
N VAL A 15 20.75 -50.95 -25.89
CA VAL A 15 19.72 -51.65 -26.69
C VAL A 15 18.64 -50.60 -27.01
N GLY A 16 18.27 -50.35 -28.28
CA GLY A 16 17.25 -51.11 -29.00
C GLY A 16 15.88 -50.90 -28.32
N GLY A 17 14.81 -50.40 -28.92
CA GLY A 17 14.37 -50.38 -30.29
C GLY A 17 12.87 -50.11 -30.23
N LEU A 18 12.34 -49.48 -31.27
CA LEU A 18 10.93 -49.15 -31.45
C LEU A 18 10.01 -50.39 -31.39
N SER A 19 8.82 -50.19 -30.83
CA SER A 19 7.49 -50.77 -31.19
C SER A 19 6.58 -50.56 -29.96
N ALA A 20 5.32 -50.15 -30.00
CA ALA A 20 4.28 -50.46 -30.97
C ALA A 20 3.11 -49.45 -30.87
N LEU A 21 2.27 -49.50 -31.91
CA LEU A 21 0.97 -48.84 -32.05
C LEU A 21 0.07 -48.98 -30.81
N GLY A 22 -0.72 -47.94 -30.53
CA GLY A 22 -1.84 -48.04 -29.62
C GLY A 22 -2.74 -46.81 -29.60
N ILE A 23 -3.90 -46.96 -30.25
CA ILE A 23 -5.19 -46.40 -29.83
C ILE A 23 -5.53 -44.97 -30.30
N THR A 24 -6.48 -44.95 -31.24
CA THR A 24 -7.40 -43.88 -31.57
C THR A 24 -7.96 -43.17 -30.34
N GLY A 25 -7.63 -41.89 -30.18
CA GLY A 25 -8.33 -40.98 -29.27
C GLY A 25 -8.92 -39.83 -30.08
N ALA A 26 -10.25 -39.69 -30.05
CA ALA A 26 -10.93 -38.52 -30.57
C ALA A 26 -10.41 -37.28 -29.82
N ALA A 27 -9.69 -36.41 -30.53
CA ALA A 27 -9.25 -35.13 -29.98
C ALA A 27 -10.47 -34.21 -29.86
N ILE A 28 -11.09 -34.20 -28.69
CA ILE A 28 -11.99 -33.11 -28.28
C ILE A 28 -11.09 -31.88 -28.16
N VAL A 29 -11.10 -31.03 -29.17
CA VAL A 29 -10.53 -29.69 -29.08
C VAL A 29 -11.48 -28.88 -28.19
N THR A 30 -11.33 -29.03 -26.87
CA THR A 30 -11.82 -28.01 -25.94
C THR A 30 -10.95 -26.78 -26.18
N THR A 31 -11.39 -25.89 -27.07
CA THR A 31 -11.01 -24.49 -27.00
C THR A 31 -11.55 -23.96 -25.68
N THR A 32 -10.81 -24.16 -24.60
CA THR A 32 -10.93 -23.31 -23.43
C THR A 32 -10.61 -21.92 -23.93
N LEU A 33 -11.66 -21.11 -24.13
CA LEU A 33 -11.51 -19.67 -24.19
C LEU A 33 -10.80 -19.29 -22.90
N LEU A 34 -9.49 -19.05 -22.99
CA LEU A 34 -8.77 -18.29 -21.98
C LEU A 34 -9.48 -16.94 -21.96
N ALA A 35 -10.35 -16.77 -20.97
CA ALA A 35 -10.85 -15.45 -20.63
C ALA A 35 -9.63 -14.52 -20.51
N PRO A 36 -9.67 -13.31 -21.09
CA PRO A 36 -8.55 -12.40 -20.98
C PRO A 36 -8.23 -12.22 -19.49
N ALA A 37 -7.01 -12.55 -19.11
CA ALA A 37 -6.51 -12.26 -17.79
C ALA A 37 -6.52 -10.74 -17.60
N GLY A 38 -7.26 -10.25 -16.60
CA GLY A 38 -7.01 -8.94 -16.02
C GLY A 38 -8.09 -7.89 -16.25
N ALA A 39 -9.27 -8.10 -15.67
CA ALA A 39 -9.93 -7.01 -14.93
C ALA A 39 -10.04 -7.52 -13.49
N ALA A 40 -9.01 -7.29 -12.68
CA ALA A 40 -9.13 -7.54 -11.25
C ALA A 40 -10.20 -6.57 -10.73
N THR A 41 -11.42 -7.07 -10.53
CA THR A 41 -12.47 -6.29 -9.89
C THR A 41 -11.99 -5.92 -8.49
N LEU A 42 -11.96 -4.62 -8.20
CA LEU A 42 -11.64 -4.10 -6.88
C LEU A 42 -12.43 -4.87 -5.80
N PRO A 43 -11.80 -5.30 -4.70
CA PRO A 43 -12.54 -5.85 -3.58
C PRO A 43 -13.66 -4.90 -3.17
N ALA A 44 -14.89 -5.39 -3.04
CA ALA A 44 -16.01 -4.55 -2.64
C ALA A 44 -15.75 -3.93 -1.25
N TRP A 45 -16.19 -2.68 -1.07
CA TRP A 45 -16.20 -2.04 0.24
C TRP A 45 -17.05 -2.87 1.22
N PRO A 46 -16.57 -3.13 2.45
CA PRO A 46 -17.28 -3.98 3.39
C PRO A 46 -18.51 -3.28 3.94
N GLN A 47 -19.55 -4.06 4.25
CA GLN A 47 -20.64 -3.59 5.08
C GLN A 47 -20.22 -3.59 6.55
N ALA A 48 -20.40 -2.46 7.24
CA ALA A 48 -20.13 -2.36 8.66
C ALA A 48 -21.05 -3.26 9.50
N LYS A 49 -20.50 -3.89 10.54
CA LYS A 49 -21.21 -4.77 11.49
C LYS A 49 -21.61 -3.99 12.74
N GLY A 50 -22.43 -2.96 12.55
CA GLY A 50 -22.87 -2.02 13.59
C GLY A 50 -21.99 -0.77 13.69
N SER A 51 -22.41 0.17 14.54
CA SER A 51 -21.79 1.49 14.70
C SER A 51 -21.45 1.79 16.17
N THR A 52 -20.38 2.58 16.39
CA THR A 52 -19.92 3.08 17.68
C THR A 52 -19.66 4.57 17.56
N PRO A 53 -20.36 5.44 18.31
CA PRO A 53 -19.94 6.82 18.45
C PRO A 53 -18.66 6.90 19.30
N VAL A 54 -17.73 7.77 18.90
CA VAL A 54 -16.44 7.96 19.56
C VAL A 54 -16.36 9.41 20.03
N ALA A 55 -16.59 9.64 21.32
CA ALA A 55 -16.52 10.97 21.92
C ALA A 55 -15.10 11.34 22.35
N THR A 56 -14.25 10.35 22.60
CA THR A 56 -12.86 10.48 23.06
C THR A 56 -11.97 9.47 22.35
N THR A 57 -10.70 9.83 22.17
CA THR A 57 -9.72 9.01 21.45
C THR A 57 -9.54 7.64 22.12
N ILE A 58 -9.56 6.59 21.29
CA ILE A 58 -9.35 5.20 21.73
C ILE A 58 -7.86 4.88 21.66
N GLU A 59 -7.24 4.60 22.81
CA GLU A 59 -5.85 4.14 22.86
C GLU A 59 -5.73 2.63 22.64
N VAL A 60 -4.77 2.21 21.82
CA VAL A 60 -4.49 0.80 21.50
C VAL A 60 -3.01 0.51 21.72
N SER A 61 -2.68 -0.42 22.62
CA SER A 61 -1.29 -0.86 22.89
C SER A 61 -0.96 -2.26 22.34
N GLY A 62 -1.97 -3.09 22.13
CA GLY A 62 -1.84 -4.44 21.55
C GLY A 62 -2.57 -4.56 20.23
N THR A 63 -3.36 -5.62 20.06
CA THR A 63 -4.26 -5.78 18.92
C THR A 63 -5.67 -5.36 19.28
N TYR A 64 -6.24 -4.44 18.50
CA TYR A 64 -7.67 -4.15 18.49
C TYR A 64 -8.31 -4.71 17.21
N ASP A 65 -9.22 -5.67 17.37
CA ASP A 65 -10.04 -6.20 16.28
C ASP A 65 -11.45 -5.60 16.37
N GLY A 66 -11.75 -4.67 15.48
CA GLY A 66 -13.06 -4.02 15.40
C GLY A 66 -14.17 -4.90 14.84
N LYS A 67 -13.86 -6.09 14.30
CA LYS A 67 -14.82 -7.02 13.69
C LYS A 67 -15.73 -6.37 12.62
N LEU A 68 -15.17 -5.43 11.86
CA LEU A 68 -15.82 -4.55 10.89
C LEU A 68 -16.88 -3.61 11.49
N LYS A 69 -16.81 -3.30 12.78
CA LYS A 69 -17.65 -2.26 13.37
C LYS A 69 -17.24 -0.88 12.84
N ARG A 70 -18.24 -0.03 12.63
CA ARG A 70 -18.05 1.39 12.27
C ARG A 70 -17.78 2.22 13.52
N PHE A 71 -16.82 3.13 13.43
CA PHE A 71 -16.48 4.12 14.46
C PHE A 71 -16.57 5.51 13.84
N ALA A 72 -17.33 6.41 14.46
CA ALA A 72 -17.49 7.78 13.99
C ALA A 72 -17.37 8.75 15.17
N GLY A 73 -16.64 9.84 14.97
CA GLY A 73 -16.42 10.89 15.94
C GLY A 73 -17.70 11.59 16.36
N THR A 74 -17.75 12.02 17.62
CA THR A 74 -18.83 12.82 18.21
C THR A 74 -18.21 13.81 19.19
N GLY A 75 -18.95 14.86 19.57
CA GLY A 75 -18.43 15.88 20.48
C GLY A 75 -17.16 16.53 19.94
N GLU A 76 -16.07 16.52 20.71
CA GLU A 76 -14.77 17.10 20.34
C GLU A 76 -14.14 16.43 19.09
N LEU A 77 -14.53 15.19 18.79
CA LEU A 77 -14.09 14.45 17.60
C LEU A 77 -15.07 14.56 16.43
N GLY A 78 -16.12 15.39 16.55
CA GLY A 78 -17.21 15.48 15.59
C GLY A 78 -16.93 16.33 14.36
N SER A 79 -15.71 16.37 13.84
CA SER A 79 -15.32 17.20 12.69
C SER A 79 -14.58 16.41 11.61
N ASP A 80 -14.80 16.78 10.35
CA ASP A 80 -14.00 16.37 9.18
C ASP A 80 -13.21 17.55 8.59
N GLY A 81 -13.09 18.64 9.35
CA GLY A 81 -12.36 19.82 8.91
C GLY A 81 -10.86 19.55 8.75
N GLN A 82 -10.16 20.45 8.06
CA GLN A 82 -8.71 20.35 7.81
C GLN A 82 -7.87 21.01 8.91
N SER A 83 -8.31 20.95 10.16
CA SER A 83 -7.61 21.62 11.26
C SER A 83 -6.51 20.70 11.83
N GLU A 84 -5.26 21.17 11.78
CA GLU A 84 -4.06 20.47 12.27
C GLU A 84 -4.05 20.18 13.79
N SER A 85 -5.05 20.66 14.53
CA SER A 85 -5.19 20.47 15.99
C SER A 85 -6.22 19.39 16.37
N GLN A 86 -6.91 18.79 15.39
CA GLN A 86 -7.90 17.76 15.65
C GLN A 86 -7.26 16.54 16.33
N GLN A 87 -8.04 15.88 17.19
CA GLN A 87 -7.61 14.63 17.80
C GLN A 87 -8.03 13.45 16.92
N PRO A 88 -7.24 12.36 16.87
CA PRO A 88 -7.60 11.17 16.12
C PRO A 88 -8.67 10.36 16.85
N LEU A 89 -9.42 9.52 16.13
CA LEU A 89 -10.31 8.54 16.75
C LEU A 89 -9.52 7.43 17.45
N PHE A 90 -8.37 7.04 16.90
CA PHE A 90 -7.51 6.01 17.47
C PHE A 90 -6.06 6.48 17.62
N VAL A 91 -5.44 6.14 18.75
CA VAL A 91 -3.99 6.28 18.96
C VAL A 91 -3.39 4.91 19.23
N LEU A 92 -2.50 4.49 18.34
CA LEU A 92 -1.76 3.23 18.43
C LEU A 92 -0.39 3.50 19.04
N LYS A 93 -0.08 2.81 20.15
CA LYS A 93 1.27 2.77 20.71
C LYS A 93 2.19 1.94 19.81
N ASP A 94 3.50 2.03 20.05
CA ASP A 94 4.49 1.25 19.31
C ASP A 94 4.22 -0.26 19.41
N GLY A 95 4.20 -0.95 18.27
CA GLY A 95 3.87 -2.36 18.12
C GLY A 95 2.38 -2.68 17.98
N ALA A 96 1.48 -1.72 18.12
CA ALA A 96 0.03 -1.98 18.12
C ALA A 96 -0.52 -2.33 16.73
N THR A 97 -1.62 -3.08 16.72
CA THR A 97 -2.37 -3.45 15.51
C THR A 97 -3.83 -3.02 15.62
N LEU A 98 -4.33 -2.30 14.62
CA LEU A 98 -5.74 -2.02 14.42
C LEU A 98 -6.23 -2.84 13.23
N LYS A 99 -7.25 -3.68 13.42
CA LYS A 99 -7.76 -4.51 12.33
C LYS A 99 -9.28 -4.61 12.25
N ASN A 100 -9.78 -4.80 11.04
CA ASN A 100 -11.20 -4.96 10.73
C ASN A 100 -12.02 -3.80 11.30
N VAL A 101 -11.72 -2.57 10.90
CA VAL A 101 -12.38 -1.37 11.40
C VAL A 101 -12.93 -0.58 10.22
N VAL A 102 -14.15 -0.08 10.36
CA VAL A 102 -14.69 0.95 9.47
C VAL A 102 -14.66 2.27 10.22
N ILE A 103 -14.02 3.28 9.64
CA ILE A 103 -14.03 4.66 10.11
C ILE A 103 -15.09 5.40 9.30
N GLY A 104 -16.16 5.78 9.97
CA GLY A 104 -17.26 6.53 9.40
C GLY A 104 -17.03 8.03 9.52
N THR A 105 -18.10 8.79 9.29
CA THR A 105 -18.10 10.26 9.31
C THR A 105 -18.86 10.75 10.55
N PRO A 106 -18.30 11.69 11.34
CA PRO A 106 -16.97 12.29 11.22
C PRO A 106 -15.80 11.34 11.52
N ALA A 107 -14.70 11.50 10.81
CA ALA A 107 -13.47 10.71 10.93
C ALA A 107 -12.37 11.41 11.75
N ALA A 108 -12.55 12.69 12.09
CA ALA A 108 -11.56 13.50 12.83
C ALA A 108 -10.17 13.45 12.16
N ASP A 109 -9.10 13.44 12.96
CA ASP A 109 -7.71 13.20 12.48
C ASP A 109 -7.40 11.69 12.41
N GLY A 110 -8.40 10.88 12.04
CA GLY A 110 -8.25 9.46 11.72
C GLY A 110 -7.55 8.61 12.79
N VAL A 111 -6.40 8.04 12.43
CA VAL A 111 -5.62 7.11 13.26
C VAL A 111 -4.17 7.57 13.39
N HIS A 112 -3.66 7.71 14.62
CA HIS A 112 -2.25 8.06 14.84
C HIS A 112 -1.43 6.84 15.28
N CYS A 113 -0.29 6.59 14.62
CA CYS A 113 0.69 5.61 15.08
C CYS A 113 1.89 6.29 15.73
N LEU A 114 2.08 6.08 17.04
CA LEU A 114 3.16 6.69 17.81
C LEU A 114 4.51 5.97 17.69
N GLY A 115 4.51 4.79 17.08
CA GLY A 115 5.67 3.96 16.77
C GLY A 115 5.34 3.05 15.59
N SER A 116 6.08 1.95 15.44
CA SER A 116 5.69 0.88 14.53
C SER A 116 4.24 0.47 14.78
N CYS A 117 3.46 0.25 13.73
CA CYS A 117 2.06 -0.13 13.87
C CYS A 117 1.59 -0.93 12.66
N THR A 118 0.51 -1.67 12.84
CA THR A 118 -0.17 -2.37 11.73
C THR A 118 -1.62 -1.90 11.62
N LEU A 119 -1.99 -1.43 10.42
CA LEU A 119 -3.37 -1.16 10.03
C LEU A 119 -3.79 -2.26 9.05
N GLN A 120 -4.64 -3.18 9.49
CA GLN A 120 -5.03 -4.34 8.68
C GLN A 120 -6.52 -4.33 8.39
N ASN A 121 -6.92 -4.23 7.12
CA ASN A 121 -8.33 -4.21 6.74
C ASN A 121 -9.11 -3.08 7.44
N VAL A 122 -8.56 -1.86 7.38
CA VAL A 122 -9.17 -0.64 7.93
C VAL A 122 -9.72 0.21 6.78
N TRP A 123 -10.95 0.71 6.93
CA TRP A 123 -11.71 1.34 5.86
C TRP A 123 -12.20 2.72 6.27
N TRP A 124 -11.80 3.78 5.55
CA TRP A 124 -12.28 5.15 5.79
C TRP A 124 -13.32 5.52 4.75
N GLU A 125 -14.57 5.65 5.19
CA GLU A 125 -15.71 5.96 4.31
C GLU A 125 -15.69 7.40 3.80
N ASN A 126 -15.15 8.31 4.61
CA ASN A 126 -14.78 9.67 4.25
C ASN A 126 -13.61 10.07 5.15
N VAL A 127 -12.51 10.53 4.57
CA VAL A 127 -11.36 10.99 5.36
C VAL A 127 -11.67 12.36 5.96
N GLY A 128 -11.31 12.55 7.22
CA GLY A 128 -11.39 13.84 7.89
C GLY A 128 -10.20 14.72 7.50
N GLU A 129 -9.31 15.02 8.45
CA GLU A 129 -8.04 15.68 8.14
C GLU A 129 -7.09 14.70 7.41
N ASP A 130 -6.73 13.62 8.10
CA ASP A 130 -5.93 12.50 7.63
C ASP A 130 -6.66 11.17 7.86
N ALA A 131 -6.39 10.16 7.02
CA ALA A 131 -6.85 8.80 7.33
C ALA A 131 -5.96 8.19 8.42
N ALA A 132 -4.65 8.27 8.24
CA ALA A 132 -3.69 7.91 9.28
C ALA A 132 -2.39 8.72 9.24
N THR A 133 -1.88 9.00 10.43
CA THR A 133 -0.67 9.80 10.66
C THR A 133 0.40 8.99 11.40
N PHE A 134 1.54 8.81 10.76
CA PHE A 134 2.66 8.01 11.27
C PHE A 134 3.71 8.89 11.95
N LYS A 135 3.95 8.72 13.26
CA LYS A 135 4.67 9.68 14.11
C LYS A 135 5.88 9.09 14.84
N GLY A 136 6.13 7.79 14.73
CA GLY A 136 7.25 7.12 15.38
C GLY A 136 8.60 7.73 15.01
N THR A 137 9.51 7.85 15.98
CA THR A 137 10.79 8.56 15.80
C THR A 137 11.99 7.64 15.61
N SER A 138 11.81 6.33 15.77
CA SER A 138 12.84 5.33 15.53
C SER A 138 13.11 5.18 14.03
N LYS A 139 14.39 5.15 13.64
CA LYS A 139 14.81 4.86 12.26
C LYS A 139 14.42 3.45 11.80
N THR A 140 14.17 2.54 12.73
CA THR A 140 13.73 1.16 12.46
C THR A 140 12.22 0.99 12.55
N ALA A 141 11.45 2.06 12.81
CA ALA A 141 10.00 1.98 12.87
C ALA A 141 9.43 1.47 11.53
N VAL A 142 8.47 0.56 11.63
CA VAL A 142 7.75 0.04 10.46
C VAL A 142 6.25 0.24 10.66
N TYR A 143 5.65 1.01 9.76
CA TYR A 143 4.20 1.15 9.65
C TYR A 143 3.72 0.26 8.51
N ALA A 144 2.86 -0.71 8.81
CA ALA A 144 2.35 -1.65 7.83
C ALA A 144 0.85 -1.39 7.63
N VAL A 145 0.46 -0.99 6.42
CA VAL A 145 -0.93 -0.92 5.97
C VAL A 145 -1.18 -2.10 5.05
N HIS A 146 -2.13 -2.97 5.41
CA HIS A 146 -2.43 -4.17 4.66
C HIS A 146 -3.94 -4.39 4.46
N GLY A 147 -4.39 -4.33 3.21
CA GLY A 147 -5.83 -4.35 2.93
C GLY A 147 -6.49 -3.03 3.32
N GLY A 148 -7.80 -2.93 3.11
CA GLY A 148 -8.57 -1.73 3.45
C GLY A 148 -8.69 -0.75 2.29
N GLY A 149 -9.26 0.41 2.59
CA GLY A 149 -9.39 1.49 1.62
C GLY A 149 -9.78 2.82 2.26
N ALA A 150 -9.54 3.92 1.55
CA ALA A 150 -9.92 5.26 1.97
C ALA A 150 -10.45 6.06 0.80
N LYS A 151 -11.41 6.96 1.07
CA LYS A 151 -11.91 7.90 0.08
C LYS A 151 -12.28 9.26 0.66
N GLY A 152 -12.41 10.26 -0.21
CA GLY A 152 -12.84 11.61 0.15
C GLY A 152 -11.78 12.41 0.92
N ALA A 153 -10.49 12.16 0.63
CA ALA A 153 -9.39 12.86 1.32
C ALA A 153 -9.07 14.20 0.65
N SER A 154 -9.47 15.30 1.28
CA SER A 154 -9.27 16.66 0.74
C SER A 154 -7.81 16.97 0.41
N ASP A 155 -6.87 16.62 1.31
CA ASP A 155 -5.44 16.71 1.05
C ASP A 155 -4.74 15.35 1.00
N LYS A 156 -4.64 14.62 2.11
CA LYS A 156 -3.81 13.41 2.16
C LYS A 156 -4.53 12.25 2.88
N ILE A 157 -4.30 11.02 2.42
CA ILE A 157 -4.78 9.82 3.11
C ILE A 157 -3.80 9.46 4.22
N PHE A 158 -2.51 9.37 3.86
CA PHE A 158 -1.46 9.00 4.78
C PHE A 158 -0.42 10.11 4.95
N GLN A 159 -0.36 10.66 6.16
CA GLN A 159 0.65 11.61 6.56
C GLN A 159 1.82 10.90 7.25
N PHE A 160 3.02 11.05 6.71
CA PHE A 160 4.23 10.44 7.25
C PHE A 160 5.13 11.50 7.89
N ASN A 161 4.94 11.72 9.19
CA ASN A 161 5.70 12.69 10.01
C ASN A 161 6.95 12.08 10.64
N GLY A 162 6.87 10.81 11.04
CA GLY A 162 7.90 10.08 11.77
C GLY A 162 9.11 9.66 10.92
N ALA A 163 10.03 8.92 11.53
CA ALA A 163 11.12 8.24 10.86
C ALA A 163 10.70 6.82 10.42
N GLY A 164 11.57 6.17 9.65
CA GLY A 164 11.47 4.74 9.36
C GLY A 164 10.83 4.44 8.01
N LYS A 165 10.02 3.37 7.98
CA LYS A 165 9.47 2.80 6.75
C LYS A 165 7.97 2.64 6.80
N LEU A 166 7.27 3.13 5.78
CA LEU A 166 5.86 2.87 5.54
C LEU A 166 5.70 1.86 4.41
N VAL A 167 4.89 0.82 4.62
CA VAL A 167 4.55 -0.20 3.64
C VAL A 167 3.04 -0.22 3.45
N VAL A 168 2.56 0.10 2.26
CA VAL A 168 1.14 0.09 1.89
C VAL A 168 0.90 -1.02 0.88
N ASN A 169 0.15 -2.04 1.27
CA ASN A 169 -0.07 -3.25 0.47
C ASN A 169 -1.55 -3.54 0.32
N LYS A 170 -2.00 -3.84 -0.91
CA LYS A 170 -3.39 -4.29 -1.19
C LYS A 170 -4.46 -3.31 -0.73
N PHE A 171 -4.19 -2.01 -0.88
CA PHE A 171 -5.06 -0.93 -0.44
C PHE A 171 -5.86 -0.35 -1.62
N GLN A 172 -6.99 0.27 -1.35
CA GLN A 172 -7.77 1.00 -2.35
C GLN A 172 -7.90 2.47 -1.97
N ALA A 173 -7.66 3.38 -2.90
CA ALA A 173 -7.84 4.82 -2.68
C ALA A 173 -8.71 5.43 -3.77
N ALA A 174 -9.68 6.26 -3.40
CA ALA A 174 -10.54 6.97 -4.36
C ALA A 174 -10.78 8.41 -3.90
N ASP A 175 -10.86 9.37 -4.80
CA ASP A 175 -11.12 10.78 -4.46
C ASP A 175 -10.18 11.34 -3.37
N PHE A 176 -8.96 11.67 -3.77
CA PHE A 176 -7.93 12.12 -2.82
C PHE A 176 -6.95 13.15 -3.41
N GLY A 177 -6.37 14.01 -2.56
CA GLY A 177 -5.21 14.80 -2.95
C GLY A 177 -3.96 13.92 -3.12
N LYS A 178 -3.48 13.31 -2.03
CA LYS A 178 -2.25 12.51 -1.99
C LYS A 178 -2.47 11.21 -1.22
N LEU A 179 -2.09 10.05 -1.78
CA LEU A 179 -2.19 8.80 -1.01
C LEU A 179 -1.18 8.79 0.13
N VAL A 180 0.10 9.06 -0.14
CA VAL A 180 1.13 9.23 0.92
C VAL A 180 1.86 10.57 0.76
N ARG A 181 2.02 11.31 1.85
CA ARG A 181 2.91 12.47 1.91
C ARG A 181 3.96 12.30 3.02
N SER A 182 5.23 12.26 2.64
CA SER A 182 6.34 12.51 3.57
C SER A 182 6.25 13.96 4.04
N CYS A 183 6.23 14.23 5.34
CA CYS A 183 6.05 15.60 5.83
C CYS A 183 7.15 16.52 5.30
N GLY A 184 6.77 17.54 4.53
CA GLY A 184 7.75 18.38 3.83
C GLY A 184 8.21 19.61 4.59
N ASN A 185 7.52 20.01 5.66
CA ASN A 185 7.77 21.24 6.41
C ASN A 185 7.79 21.03 7.93
N CYS A 186 7.76 19.77 8.40
CA CYS A 186 7.88 19.41 9.80
C CYS A 186 9.19 19.94 10.41
N LYS A 187 9.11 20.42 11.66
CA LYS A 187 10.28 20.93 12.41
C LYS A 187 11.43 19.92 12.49
N LYS A 188 11.11 18.64 12.63
CA LYS A 188 12.07 17.54 12.59
C LYS A 188 11.86 16.72 11.33
N GLN A 189 12.95 16.51 10.60
CA GLN A 189 12.97 15.81 9.33
C GLN A 189 13.76 14.52 9.44
N TYR A 190 13.39 13.55 8.61
CA TYR A 190 13.95 12.21 8.61
C TYR A 190 14.07 11.73 7.16
N PRO A 191 15.05 10.85 6.86
CA PRO A 191 14.95 10.02 5.67
C PRO A 191 13.81 9.02 5.86
N ARG A 192 12.84 9.02 4.96
CA ARG A 192 11.67 8.12 4.99
C ARG A 192 11.68 7.16 3.82
N THR A 193 11.37 5.89 4.08
CA THR A 193 11.20 4.87 3.03
C THR A 193 9.72 4.56 2.87
N ILE A 194 9.20 4.63 1.65
CA ILE A 194 7.79 4.37 1.33
C ILE A 194 7.72 3.28 0.27
N LEU A 195 7.02 2.20 0.57
CA LEU A 195 6.78 1.09 -0.36
C LEU A 195 5.27 0.99 -0.58
N ILE A 196 4.82 1.07 -1.83
CA ILE A 196 3.41 0.98 -2.21
C ILE A 196 3.27 -0.16 -3.21
N ASN A 197 2.56 -1.22 -2.82
CA ASN A 197 2.44 -2.44 -3.62
C ASN A 197 0.98 -2.88 -3.76
N ASP A 198 0.61 -3.31 -4.96
CA ASP A 198 -0.69 -3.89 -5.26
C ASP A 198 -1.86 -2.97 -4.88
N VAL A 199 -1.73 -1.67 -5.13
CA VAL A 199 -2.75 -0.66 -4.76
C VAL A 199 -3.61 -0.31 -5.95
N ASP A 200 -4.91 -0.20 -5.70
CA ASP A 200 -5.90 0.32 -6.64
C ASP A 200 -6.18 1.80 -6.35
N ILE A 201 -6.15 2.61 -7.39
CA ILE A 201 -6.34 4.05 -7.35
C ILE A 201 -7.51 4.40 -8.26
N THR A 202 -8.59 4.94 -7.74
CA THR A 202 -9.74 5.39 -8.53
C THR A 202 -9.78 6.91 -8.59
N THR A 203 -9.94 7.47 -9.78
CA THR A 203 -10.10 8.91 -9.97
C THR A 203 -11.36 9.47 -9.29
N PRO A 204 -11.34 10.76 -8.88
CA PRO A 204 -10.25 11.72 -9.03
C PRO A 204 -9.08 11.51 -8.05
N GLY A 205 -7.91 11.99 -8.41
CA GLY A 205 -6.69 11.96 -7.59
C GLY A 205 -5.67 13.00 -8.05
N LYS A 206 -4.77 13.48 -7.18
CA LYS A 206 -3.65 14.37 -7.62
C LYS A 206 -2.30 13.66 -7.66
N SER A 207 -1.89 12.95 -6.61
CA SER A 207 -0.59 12.27 -6.57
C SER A 207 -0.59 11.02 -5.68
N ILE A 208 0.10 9.96 -6.08
CA ILE A 208 0.17 8.73 -5.27
C ILE A 208 1.14 8.92 -4.09
N VAL A 209 2.36 9.40 -4.35
CA VAL A 209 3.32 9.66 -3.26
C VAL A 209 4.11 10.96 -3.45
N GLY A 210 4.24 11.73 -2.37
CA GLY A 210 5.09 12.92 -2.28
C GLY A 210 6.30 12.70 -1.37
N VAL A 211 7.52 12.84 -1.91
CA VAL A 211 8.80 12.58 -1.23
C VAL A 211 9.72 13.81 -1.22
N ASN A 212 10.51 13.98 -0.16
CA ASN A 212 11.50 15.05 -0.04
C ASN A 212 12.90 14.55 -0.45
N ALA A 213 13.32 14.85 -1.68
CA ALA A 213 14.55 14.31 -2.25
C ALA A 213 15.81 14.73 -1.46
N ASN A 214 15.83 15.97 -0.97
CA ASN A 214 16.94 16.52 -0.19
C ASN A 214 17.11 15.89 1.20
N TYR A 215 16.10 15.19 1.72
CA TYR A 215 16.20 14.46 2.99
C TYR A 215 16.48 12.97 2.80
N GLY A 216 16.72 12.51 1.56
CA GLY A 216 17.02 11.11 1.27
C GLY A 216 15.79 10.20 1.32
N ASP A 217 14.59 10.76 1.15
CA ASP A 217 13.37 9.95 1.04
C ASP A 217 13.45 9.02 -0.18
N THR A 218 12.81 7.86 -0.06
CA THR A 218 12.66 6.93 -1.18
C THR A 218 11.24 6.43 -1.26
N ALA A 219 10.73 6.30 -2.48
CA ALA A 219 9.44 5.72 -2.79
C ALA A 219 9.59 4.64 -3.85
N SER A 220 9.05 3.45 -3.61
CA SER A 220 8.94 2.38 -4.62
C SER A 220 7.48 2.05 -4.86
N LEU A 221 7.10 1.93 -6.13
CA LEU A 221 5.75 1.60 -6.58
C LEU A 221 5.80 0.29 -7.35
N ARG A 222 4.88 -0.64 -7.07
CA ARG A 222 4.77 -1.94 -7.75
C ARG A 222 3.30 -2.34 -7.87
N GLY A 223 2.88 -2.77 -9.07
CA GLY A 223 1.52 -3.26 -9.28
C GLY A 223 0.43 -2.23 -8.91
N ILE A 224 0.63 -0.98 -9.29
CA ILE A 224 -0.34 0.09 -9.07
C ILE A 224 -1.33 0.12 -10.23
N ARG A 225 -2.61 0.01 -9.94
CA ARG A 225 -3.69 0.04 -10.94
C ARG A 225 -4.46 1.34 -10.79
N ILE A 226 -4.49 2.16 -11.84
CA ILE A 226 -5.07 3.50 -11.82
C ILE A 226 -6.29 3.52 -12.75
N HIS A 227 -7.45 3.78 -12.17
CA HIS A 227 -8.75 3.65 -12.82
C HIS A 227 -9.40 5.00 -13.14
N GLY A 228 -9.87 5.13 -14.37
CA GLY A 228 -10.49 6.34 -14.91
C GLY A 228 -9.50 7.48 -15.17
N ASP A 229 -8.19 7.20 -15.22
CA ASP A 229 -7.13 8.19 -15.49
C ASP A 229 -6.47 7.95 -16.86
N THR A 230 -7.28 7.74 -17.90
CA THR A 230 -6.82 7.56 -19.29
C THR A 230 -5.86 8.65 -19.78
N LYS A 231 -5.96 9.87 -19.22
CA LYS A 231 -5.10 11.02 -19.53
C LYS A 231 -3.84 11.11 -18.65
N LYS A 232 -3.62 10.13 -17.75
CA LYS A 232 -2.46 10.01 -16.85
C LYS A 232 -2.17 11.29 -16.07
N LYS A 233 -3.22 11.92 -15.53
CA LYS A 233 -3.13 13.18 -14.78
C LYS A 233 -2.62 12.96 -13.35
N ILE A 234 -2.86 11.79 -12.76
CA ILE A 234 -2.36 11.47 -11.43
C ILE A 234 -0.84 11.33 -11.49
N LYS A 235 -0.13 12.14 -10.69
CA LYS A 235 1.33 12.08 -10.57
C LYS A 235 1.74 10.88 -9.72
N PRO A 236 2.40 9.84 -10.26
CA PRO A 236 2.69 8.63 -9.46
C PRO A 236 3.68 8.90 -8.34
N CYS A 237 4.72 9.71 -8.58
CA CYS A 237 5.67 10.11 -7.54
C CYS A 237 6.06 11.57 -7.77
N THR A 238 5.82 12.42 -6.79
CA THR A 238 6.17 13.86 -6.83
C THR A 238 7.31 14.12 -5.85
N ARG A 239 8.36 14.78 -6.34
CA ARG A 239 9.58 15.09 -5.60
C ARG A 239 9.56 16.54 -5.17
N PHE A 240 9.97 16.78 -3.94
CA PHE A 240 10.04 18.10 -3.32
C PHE A 240 11.43 18.37 -2.73
N THR A 241 11.76 19.65 -2.59
CA THR A 241 12.75 20.12 -1.62
C THR A 241 12.02 20.45 -0.32
N GLY A 242 12.09 19.53 0.64
CA GLY A 242 11.56 19.71 1.99
C GLY A 242 12.36 20.72 2.79
N ASN A 243 11.75 21.24 3.86
CA ASN A 243 12.34 22.16 4.82
C ASN A 243 11.84 21.84 6.24
N ASN A 244 12.34 22.58 7.22
CA ASN A 244 11.95 22.45 8.63
C ASN A 244 11.43 23.77 9.23
N THR A 245 10.96 24.68 8.38
CA THR A 245 10.56 26.05 8.75
C THR A 245 9.06 26.26 8.80
N GLY A 246 8.27 25.22 8.51
CA GLY A 246 6.81 25.32 8.34
C GLY A 246 6.36 25.85 6.97
N LYS A 247 7.27 26.39 6.15
CA LYS A 247 6.94 26.88 4.80
C LYS A 247 6.60 25.73 3.86
N GLU A 248 5.72 25.99 2.90
CA GLU A 248 5.37 25.00 1.88
C GLU A 248 6.61 24.54 1.08
N PRO A 249 6.83 23.21 0.93
CA PRO A 249 7.94 22.67 0.16
C PRO A 249 7.83 22.98 -1.33
N LYS A 250 8.96 23.24 -1.98
CA LYS A 250 9.02 23.45 -3.43
C LYS A 250 8.93 22.11 -4.17
N GLU A 251 7.98 21.96 -5.09
CA GLU A 251 7.97 20.84 -6.06
C GLU A 251 9.15 21.00 -7.02
N ILE A 252 9.91 19.92 -7.23
CA ILE A 252 11.09 19.90 -8.11
C ILE A 252 10.96 18.91 -9.27
N GLY A 253 9.92 18.07 -9.28
CA GLY A 253 9.62 17.21 -10.41
C GLY A 253 8.66 16.08 -10.07
N THR A 254 8.25 15.34 -11.09
CA THR A 254 7.44 14.13 -10.94
C THR A 254 8.04 12.99 -11.78
N GLY A 255 7.50 11.79 -11.67
CA GLY A 255 7.96 10.61 -12.41
C GLY A 255 9.04 9.81 -11.68
N ALA A 256 9.41 8.68 -12.28
CA ALA A 256 10.54 7.87 -11.84
C ALA A 256 11.86 8.59 -12.12
N ASP A 257 12.83 8.44 -11.21
CA ASP A 257 14.18 9.02 -11.35
C ASP A 257 15.31 8.06 -10.94
N GLY A 258 14.96 6.81 -10.62
CA GLY A 258 15.89 5.75 -10.23
C GLY A 258 16.54 5.93 -8.86
N THR A 259 16.36 7.07 -8.19
CA THR A 259 17.08 7.42 -6.95
C THR A 259 16.12 7.69 -5.80
N THR A 260 15.17 8.60 -5.97
CA THR A 260 14.15 8.97 -5.00
C THR A 260 12.85 8.23 -5.30
N CYS A 261 12.41 8.27 -6.56
CA CYS A 261 11.23 7.61 -7.09
C CYS A 261 11.65 6.38 -7.91
N ARG A 262 11.52 5.20 -7.31
CA ARG A 262 12.10 3.92 -7.77
C ARG A 262 11.00 2.98 -8.28
N TYR A 263 10.58 3.21 -9.52
CA TYR A 263 9.63 2.34 -10.23
C TYR A 263 9.85 2.46 -11.75
N SER A 264 9.20 1.57 -12.50
CA SER A 264 9.22 1.52 -13.95
C SER A 264 7.81 1.70 -14.52
N ALA A 265 7.70 1.91 -15.83
CA ALA A 265 6.39 2.02 -16.48
C ALA A 265 5.53 0.75 -16.28
N GLY A 266 6.14 -0.43 -16.20
CA GLY A 266 5.44 -1.70 -15.98
C GLY A 266 4.88 -1.89 -14.57
N ASP A 267 5.29 -1.04 -13.62
CA ASP A 267 4.74 -1.05 -12.26
C ASP A 267 3.38 -0.32 -12.16
N LEU A 268 2.95 0.35 -13.23
CA LEU A 268 1.73 1.15 -13.28
C LEU A 268 0.84 0.67 -14.45
N SER A 269 -0.46 0.50 -14.21
CA SER A 269 -1.47 0.37 -15.26
C SER A 269 -2.49 1.49 -15.18
N TYR A 270 -3.08 1.82 -16.33
CA TYR A 270 -4.08 2.89 -16.46
C TYR A 270 -5.25 2.36 -17.29
N ASP A 271 -6.48 2.61 -16.83
CA ASP A 271 -7.72 2.44 -17.60
C ASP A 271 -8.66 3.66 -17.50
#